data_AF-A0A7K4NXD0-F1
#
_entry.id   AF-A0A7K4NXD0-F1
#
_cell.length_a   1.000
_cell.length_b   1.000
_cell.length_c   1.000
_cell.angle_alpha   90.00
_cell.angle_beta   90.00
_cell.angle_gamma   90.00
#
_symmetry.space_group_name_H-M   'P 1'
#
loop_
_entity.id
_entity.type
_entity.pdbx_description
1 polymer ?
#
loop_
_entity_poly.entity_id
_entity_poly.type
_entity_poly.pdbx_seq_one_letter_code
_entity_poly.pdbx_strand_id
1 'polypeptide(L)'
;MSKLDAISRKVNKEIEKLAKKQLETSKISSIPVMPEDFGAFNEMIGLPKNPNTGKPTEILNYQIEYFGAIREYHKVILNKSRKIGATETALRSIAYNCFGRYAGHNVMIVAGNRQAQADEFLERFCELFNDGFVDLKGNEFSFSDVIVSRRKSQVEFWNGTKVSTYSARPESLRGPEDVVCVYISEAAHINLVDDSKVYNALHPNVANISDADFIIESTPNGKRGFFWELFTRDNEYFKLEQSYDVSLGKLISKKFIESEKKNPTIDFEQEYCSAFTSSLNSVFKEEDVRFVEKEINRYDDLD
;
A
#
# COMPACT_ATOMS: atom_id res chain seq x y z
N MET A 1 29.70 24.58 -45.41
CA MET A 1 29.09 25.07 -44.14
C MET A 1 30.17 25.79 -43.36
N SER A 2 29.99 27.08 -43.06
CA SER A 2 31.02 27.86 -42.39
C SER A 2 31.08 27.48 -40.90
N LYS A 3 32.25 27.63 -40.25
CA LYS A 3 32.39 27.44 -38.79
C LYS A 3 31.41 28.32 -38.00
N LEU A 4 31.01 29.47 -38.55
CA LEU A 4 30.01 30.36 -37.95
C LEU A 4 28.63 29.70 -37.87
N ASP A 5 28.21 28.98 -38.92
CA ASP A 5 26.89 28.33 -38.96
C ASP A 5 26.76 27.21 -37.92
N ALA A 6 27.86 26.48 -37.69
CA ALA A 6 27.90 25.41 -36.69
C ALA A 6 27.85 25.95 -35.26
N ILE A 7 28.53 27.07 -34.99
CA ILE A 7 28.50 27.75 -33.69
C ILE A 7 27.11 28.33 -33.43
N SER A 8 26.52 29.01 -34.41
CA SER A 8 25.17 29.59 -34.29
C SER A 8 24.11 28.52 -33.99
N ARG A 9 24.15 27.37 -34.67
CA ARG A 9 23.25 26.24 -34.37
C ARG A 9 23.43 25.70 -32.95
N LYS A 10 24.67 25.61 -32.45
CA LYS A 10 24.96 25.10 -31.12
C LYS A 10 24.44 26.05 -30.03
N VAL A 11 24.67 27.35 -30.20
CA VAL A 11 24.18 28.40 -29.30
C VAL A 11 22.65 28.44 -29.28
N ASN A 12 21.98 28.39 -30.43
CA ASN A 12 20.52 28.38 -30.48
C ASN A 12 19.91 27.17 -29.77
N LYS A 13 20.52 25.99 -29.92
CA LYS A 13 20.08 24.77 -29.24
C LYS A 13 20.26 24.85 -27.71
N GLU A 14 21.29 25.56 -27.26
CA GLU A 14 21.58 25.78 -25.84
C GLU A 14 20.64 26.84 -25.23
N ILE A 15 20.32 27.90 -25.98
CA ILE A 15 19.29 28.89 -25.63
C ILE A 15 17.91 28.24 -25.54
N GLU A 16 17.51 27.41 -26.51
CA GLU A 16 16.24 26.67 -26.46
C GLU A 16 16.16 25.75 -25.24
N LYS A 17 17.27 25.09 -24.88
CA LYS A 17 17.35 24.23 -23.69
C LYS A 17 17.23 25.05 -22.41
N LEU A 18 17.88 26.21 -22.32
CA LEU A 18 17.79 27.12 -21.18
C LEU A 18 16.40 27.75 -21.06
N ALA A 19 15.79 28.15 -22.17
CA ALA A 19 14.44 28.70 -22.20
C ALA A 19 13.39 27.65 -21.80
N LYS A 20 13.52 26.40 -22.26
CA LYS A 20 12.68 25.29 -21.78
C LYS A 20 12.86 25.05 -20.29
N LYS A 21 14.11 25.00 -19.82
CA LYS A 21 14.41 24.83 -18.39
C LYS A 21 13.81 25.97 -17.57
N GLN A 22 13.93 27.21 -18.01
CA GLN A 22 13.38 28.39 -17.33
C GLN A 22 11.85 28.42 -17.37
N LEU A 23 11.23 27.97 -18.47
CA LEU A 23 9.79 27.81 -18.60
C LEU A 23 9.27 26.67 -17.69
N GLU A 24 10.02 25.57 -17.56
CA GLU A 24 9.78 24.48 -16.61
C GLU A 24 9.96 24.95 -15.15
N THR A 25 10.97 25.78 -14.85
CA THR A 25 11.15 26.37 -13.52
C THR A 25 10.04 27.39 -13.19
N SER A 26 9.57 28.16 -14.17
CA SER A 26 8.42 29.07 -14.01
C SER A 26 7.07 28.35 -13.92
N LYS A 27 7.05 27.06 -14.28
CA LYS A 27 5.92 26.14 -14.13
C LYS A 27 5.92 25.39 -12.80
N ILE A 28 6.76 25.75 -11.83
CA ILE A 28 6.44 25.46 -10.44
C ILE A 28 5.28 26.40 -10.06
N SER A 29 4.12 26.02 -10.59
CA SER A 29 2.82 26.24 -10.00
C SER A 29 2.98 26.04 -8.49
N SER A 30 2.47 27.00 -7.73
CA SER A 30 2.47 27.03 -6.26
C SER A 30 2.53 25.66 -5.58
N ILE A 31 3.23 25.55 -4.45
CA ILE A 31 3.15 24.34 -3.60
C ILE A 31 1.67 24.10 -3.21
N PRO A 32 1.07 22.92 -3.48
CA PRO A 32 -0.32 22.63 -3.13
C PRO A 32 -0.57 22.78 -1.63
N VAL A 33 -1.65 23.49 -1.27
CA VAL A 33 -2.07 23.65 0.13
C VAL A 33 -3.16 22.65 0.45
N MET A 34 -2.75 21.52 1.03
CA MET A 34 -3.63 20.39 1.34
C MET A 34 -4.31 20.54 2.72
N PRO A 35 -5.53 20.02 2.91
CA PRO A 35 -6.17 19.96 4.21
C PRO A 35 -5.53 18.90 5.11
N GLU A 36 -5.54 19.14 6.42
CA GLU A 36 -5.02 18.20 7.42
C GLU A 36 -5.98 17.04 7.73
N ASP A 37 -7.29 17.27 7.54
CA ASP A 37 -8.32 16.25 7.72
C ASP A 37 -8.35 15.29 6.53
N PHE A 38 -8.42 13.98 6.82
CA PHE A 38 -8.37 12.96 5.78
C PHE A 38 -9.62 12.92 4.92
N GLY A 39 -10.80 13.20 5.48
CA GLY A 39 -12.03 13.32 4.72
C GLY A 39 -11.94 14.46 3.71
N ALA A 40 -11.60 15.66 4.20
CA ALA A 40 -11.42 16.85 3.36
C ALA A 40 -10.32 16.67 2.29
N PHE A 41 -9.23 15.97 2.62
CA PHE A 41 -8.19 15.63 1.64
C PHE A 41 -8.75 14.78 0.50
N ASN A 42 -9.53 13.75 0.84
CA ASN A 42 -10.13 12.87 -0.16
C ASN A 42 -11.28 13.53 -0.93
N GLU A 43 -11.98 14.50 -0.36
CA GLU A 43 -12.91 15.34 -1.11
C GLU A 43 -12.16 16.19 -2.15
N MET A 44 -11.02 16.77 -1.75
CA MET A 44 -10.18 17.60 -2.62
C MET A 44 -9.61 16.83 -3.80
N ILE A 45 -8.96 15.69 -3.57
CA ILE A 45 -8.33 14.90 -4.65
C ILE A 45 -9.33 13.99 -5.39
N GLY A 46 -10.60 13.97 -4.97
CA GLY A 46 -11.63 13.10 -5.50
C GLY A 46 -11.88 11.85 -4.65
N LEU A 47 -13.15 11.69 -4.27
CA LEU A 47 -13.62 10.59 -3.42
C LEU A 47 -13.45 9.21 -4.10
N PRO A 48 -13.24 8.14 -3.31
CA PRO A 48 -13.22 6.78 -3.84
C PRO A 48 -14.57 6.45 -4.51
N LYS A 49 -14.52 5.73 -5.62
CA LYS A 49 -15.72 5.31 -6.35
C LYS A 49 -16.15 3.92 -5.87
N ASN A 50 -17.43 3.77 -5.57
CA ASN A 50 -18.00 2.48 -5.20
C ASN A 50 -17.83 1.49 -6.37
N PRO A 51 -17.24 0.30 -6.18
CA PRO A 51 -17.00 -0.63 -7.29
C PRO A 51 -18.26 -1.11 -8.00
N ASN A 52 -19.41 -1.16 -7.30
CA ASN A 52 -20.66 -1.67 -7.86
C ASN A 52 -21.45 -0.59 -8.60
N THR A 53 -21.39 0.67 -8.15
CA THR A 53 -22.22 1.75 -8.69
C THR A 53 -21.43 2.79 -9.49
N GLY A 54 -20.10 2.80 -9.37
CA GLY A 54 -19.20 3.80 -9.94
C GLY A 54 -19.33 5.19 -9.29
N LYS A 55 -20.21 5.34 -8.29
CA LYS A 55 -20.48 6.65 -7.66
C LYS A 55 -19.44 6.97 -6.58
N PRO A 56 -19.06 8.25 -6.43
CA PRO A 56 -18.29 8.72 -5.28
C PRO A 56 -18.89 8.24 -3.95
N THR A 57 -18.03 7.79 -3.05
CA THR A 57 -18.38 7.33 -1.69
C THR A 57 -17.51 8.09 -0.71
N GLU A 58 -18.12 8.65 0.32
CA GLU A 58 -17.40 9.32 1.41
C GLU A 58 -16.45 8.35 2.11
N ILE A 59 -15.40 8.89 2.74
CA ILE A 59 -14.49 8.11 3.56
C ILE A 59 -15.22 7.64 4.81
N LEU A 60 -15.25 6.33 5.01
CA LEU A 60 -15.97 5.69 6.11
C LEU A 60 -15.14 5.74 7.40
N ASN A 61 -15.80 5.73 8.56
CA ASN A 61 -15.12 5.86 9.86
C ASN A 61 -13.97 4.87 10.09
N TYR A 62 -14.11 3.60 9.70
CA TYR A 62 -13.04 2.61 9.85
C TYR A 62 -11.84 2.90 8.93
N GLN A 63 -12.05 3.63 7.83
CA GLN A 63 -10.98 4.08 6.94
C GLN A 63 -10.24 5.27 7.57
N ILE A 64 -10.97 6.16 8.26
CA ILE A 64 -10.38 7.24 9.07
C ILE A 64 -9.57 6.65 10.23
N GLU A 65 -10.10 5.63 10.91
CA GLU A 65 -9.40 4.90 11.97
C GLU A 65 -8.10 4.28 11.45
N TYR A 66 -8.15 3.61 10.29
CA TYR A 66 -6.95 3.02 9.69
C TYR A 66 -5.89 4.07 9.34
N PHE A 67 -6.30 5.20 8.72
CA PHE A 67 -5.41 6.33 8.47
C PHE A 67 -4.84 6.93 9.76
N GLY A 68 -5.68 7.09 10.78
CA GLY A 68 -5.29 7.60 12.10
C GLY A 68 -4.24 6.73 12.75
N ALA A 69 -4.42 5.41 12.72
CA ALA A 69 -3.43 4.46 13.22
C ALA A 69 -2.10 4.56 12.48
N ILE A 70 -2.12 4.71 11.15
CA ILE A 70 -0.88 4.90 10.36
C ILE A 70 -0.16 6.17 10.83
N ARG A 71 -0.89 7.28 11.03
CA ARG A 71 -0.31 8.56 11.48
C ARG A 71 0.22 8.54 12.91
N GLU A 72 -0.44 7.81 13.81
CA GLU A 72 -0.10 7.78 15.23
C GLU A 72 1.01 6.78 15.55
N TYR A 73 0.95 5.58 14.97
CA TYR A 73 1.83 4.47 15.33
C TYR A 73 2.94 4.20 14.32
N HIS A 74 2.81 4.68 13.07
CA HIS A 74 3.71 4.46 11.94
C HIS A 74 3.85 2.99 11.48
N LYS A 75 3.97 2.04 12.40
CA LYS A 75 4.01 0.60 12.16
C LYS A 75 2.65 0.00 12.44
N VAL A 76 1.89 -0.29 11.37
CA VAL A 76 0.51 -0.78 11.47
C VAL A 76 0.35 -2.07 10.69
N ILE A 77 -0.27 -3.05 11.34
CA ILE A 77 -0.72 -4.29 10.70
C ILE A 77 -2.25 -4.39 10.77
N LEU A 78 -2.88 -4.52 9.61
CA LEU A 78 -4.32 -4.61 9.45
C LEU A 78 -4.73 -6.02 8.99
N ASN A 79 -5.44 -6.74 9.87
CA ASN A 79 -6.19 -7.94 9.55
C ASN A 79 -7.59 -7.57 9.09
N LYS A 80 -7.91 -7.79 7.82
CA LYS A 80 -9.15 -7.28 7.22
C LYS A 80 -9.96 -8.32 6.47
N SER A 81 -11.26 -8.05 6.39
CA SER A 81 -12.18 -8.70 5.46
C SER A 81 -11.87 -8.34 4.01
N ARG A 82 -12.23 -9.23 3.08
CA ARG A 82 -12.28 -8.89 1.67
C ARG A 82 -13.25 -7.73 1.39
N LYS A 83 -12.92 -6.96 0.36
CA LYS A 83 -13.80 -5.95 -0.27
C LYS A 83 -14.28 -4.81 0.64
N ILE A 84 -13.55 -4.51 1.72
CA ILE A 84 -13.81 -3.34 2.56
C ILE A 84 -13.03 -2.08 2.13
N GLY A 85 -12.31 -2.10 1.00
CA GLY A 85 -11.57 -0.93 0.53
C GLY A 85 -10.31 -0.56 1.33
N ALA A 86 -9.76 -1.48 2.14
CA ALA A 86 -8.54 -1.25 2.93
C ALA A 86 -7.33 -0.82 2.06
N THR A 87 -7.10 -1.48 0.92
CA THR A 87 -6.04 -1.12 -0.02
C THR A 87 -6.21 0.30 -0.57
N GLU A 88 -7.44 0.70 -0.87
CA GLU A 88 -7.75 2.06 -1.34
C GLU A 88 -7.41 3.09 -0.25
N THR A 89 -7.78 2.81 1.00
CA THR A 89 -7.44 3.64 2.16
C THR A 89 -5.93 3.75 2.36
N ALA A 90 -5.17 2.66 2.24
CA ALA A 90 -3.72 2.67 2.36
C ALA A 90 -3.07 3.52 1.25
N LEU A 91 -3.48 3.35 -0.01
CA LEU A 91 -2.96 4.17 -1.13
C LEU A 91 -3.27 5.66 -0.93
N ARG A 92 -4.47 6.01 -0.46
CA ARG A 92 -4.84 7.40 -0.15
C ARG A 92 -4.09 7.96 1.05
N SER A 93 -3.78 7.12 2.05
CA SER A 93 -2.93 7.49 3.20
C SER A 93 -1.50 7.78 2.75
N ILE A 94 -0.96 6.97 1.85
CA ILE A 94 0.35 7.21 1.22
C ILE A 94 0.32 8.51 0.43
N ALA A 95 -0.71 8.71 -0.41
CA ALA A 95 -0.89 9.92 -1.20
C ALA A 95 -0.92 11.18 -0.33
N TYR A 96 -1.66 11.16 0.77
CA TYR A 96 -1.69 12.24 1.76
C TYR A 96 -0.27 12.58 2.25
N ASN A 97 0.51 11.57 2.64
CA ASN A 97 1.86 11.79 3.16
C ASN A 97 2.86 12.21 2.06
N CYS A 98 2.64 11.85 0.79
CA CYS A 98 3.44 12.32 -0.34
C CYS A 98 3.41 13.84 -0.52
N PHE A 99 2.36 14.54 -0.09
CA PHE A 99 2.32 16.02 -0.11
C PHE A 99 3.03 16.66 1.10
N GLY A 100 3.47 15.88 2.08
CA GLY A 100 4.04 16.38 3.34
C GLY A 100 5.22 15.53 3.81
N ARG A 101 5.01 14.68 4.81
CA ARG A 101 6.06 13.95 5.53
C ARG A 101 6.99 13.12 4.64
N TYR A 102 6.53 12.66 3.48
CA TYR A 102 7.36 11.85 2.58
C TYR A 102 8.18 12.68 1.58
N ALA A 103 8.08 14.01 1.62
CA ALA A 103 8.78 14.90 0.71
C ALA A 103 10.28 14.58 0.64
N GLY A 104 10.76 14.26 -0.56
CA GLY A 104 12.17 13.96 -0.83
C GLY A 104 12.60 12.50 -0.59
N HIS A 105 11.73 11.65 -0.04
CA HIS A 105 12.04 10.26 0.31
C HIS A 105 11.42 9.24 -0.65
N ASN A 106 11.76 7.95 -0.46
CA ASN A 106 11.22 6.84 -1.24
C ASN A 106 10.09 6.10 -0.51
N VAL A 107 9.07 5.71 -1.27
CA VAL A 107 7.96 4.86 -0.85
C VAL A 107 8.00 3.55 -1.62
N MET A 108 7.91 2.44 -0.91
CA MET A 108 7.87 1.09 -1.47
C MET A 108 6.45 0.50 -1.34
N ILE A 109 5.82 0.20 -2.46
CA ILE A 109 4.60 -0.60 -2.50
C ILE A 109 4.96 -2.02 -2.92
N VAL A 110 4.72 -2.98 -2.03
CA VAL A 110 5.02 -4.39 -2.23
C VAL A 110 3.71 -5.15 -2.36
N ALA A 111 3.47 -5.71 -3.53
CA ALA A 111 2.24 -6.44 -3.81
C ALA A 111 2.46 -7.55 -4.85
N GLY A 112 1.72 -8.65 -4.68
CA GLY A 112 1.72 -9.77 -5.61
C GLY A 112 3.06 -10.51 -5.73
N ASN A 113 3.01 -11.63 -6.45
CA ASN A 113 4.19 -12.50 -6.66
C ASN A 113 4.96 -12.15 -7.97
N ARG A 114 4.40 -11.24 -8.76
CA ARG A 114 4.90 -10.81 -10.07
C ARG A 114 4.89 -9.30 -10.16
N GLN A 115 5.91 -8.72 -10.78
CA GLN A 115 6.05 -7.26 -10.89
C GLN A 115 4.83 -6.60 -11.56
N ALA A 116 4.25 -7.23 -12.59
CA ALA A 116 3.07 -6.69 -13.26
C ALA A 116 1.87 -6.52 -12.31
N GLN A 117 1.70 -7.41 -11.32
CA GLN A 117 0.64 -7.27 -10.30
C GLN A 117 0.93 -6.12 -9.35
N ALA A 118 2.21 -5.91 -9.00
CA ALA A 118 2.61 -4.78 -8.19
C ALA A 118 2.34 -3.46 -8.94
N ASP A 119 2.67 -3.39 -10.23
CA ASP A 119 2.50 -2.19 -11.06
C ASP A 119 1.02 -1.76 -11.20
N GLU A 120 0.06 -2.67 -11.05
CA GLU A 120 -1.38 -2.31 -10.97
C GLU A 120 -1.70 -1.40 -9.77
N PHE A 121 -0.96 -1.52 -8.66
CA PHE A 121 -1.12 -0.64 -7.51
C PHE A 121 -0.59 0.77 -7.80
N LEU A 122 0.48 0.88 -8.58
CA LEU A 122 1.00 2.18 -9.00
C LEU A 122 0.01 2.88 -9.93
N GLU A 123 -0.63 2.13 -10.83
CA GLU A 123 -1.68 2.68 -11.69
C GLU A 123 -2.83 3.26 -10.86
N ARG A 124 -3.38 2.46 -9.93
CA ARG A 124 -4.43 2.90 -9.00
C ARG A 124 -4.02 4.09 -8.15
N PHE A 125 -2.76 4.14 -7.72
CA PHE A 125 -2.21 5.27 -6.99
C PHE A 125 -2.16 6.55 -7.86
N CYS A 126 -1.76 6.42 -9.13
CA CYS A 126 -1.77 7.54 -10.08
C CYS A 126 -3.18 8.02 -10.41
N GLU A 127 -4.14 7.10 -10.49
CA GLU A 127 -5.55 7.42 -10.77
C GLU A 127 -6.17 8.39 -9.75
N LEU A 128 -5.62 8.47 -8.53
CA LEU A 128 -6.01 9.43 -7.50
C LEU A 128 -5.85 10.89 -7.94
N PHE A 129 -5.03 11.16 -8.96
CA PHE A 129 -4.72 12.53 -9.42
C PHE A 129 -5.10 12.79 -10.88
N ASN A 130 -5.72 11.80 -11.57
CA ASN A 130 -6.01 11.89 -13.00
C ASN A 130 -6.93 13.07 -13.35
N ASP A 131 -7.92 13.33 -12.49
CA ASP A 131 -8.92 14.38 -12.69
C ASP A 131 -8.41 15.78 -12.26
N GLY A 132 -7.21 15.87 -11.67
CA GLY A 132 -6.69 17.07 -11.02
C GLY A 132 -7.45 17.44 -9.74
N PHE A 133 -7.12 18.57 -9.13
CA PHE A 133 -7.83 19.10 -7.96
C PHE A 133 -7.61 20.61 -7.79
N VAL A 134 -8.38 21.21 -6.86
CA VAL A 134 -8.22 22.60 -6.44
C VAL A 134 -7.82 22.64 -4.97
N ASP A 135 -6.72 23.32 -4.64
CA ASP A 135 -6.22 23.39 -3.26
C ASP A 135 -7.03 24.35 -2.36
N LEU A 136 -6.66 24.46 -1.08
CA LEU A 136 -7.35 25.35 -0.12
C LEU A 136 -7.23 26.85 -0.44
N LYS A 137 -6.33 27.25 -1.35
CA LYS A 137 -6.16 28.64 -1.80
C LYS A 137 -6.85 28.92 -3.14
N GLY A 138 -7.51 27.92 -3.73
CA GLY A 138 -8.15 28.05 -5.03
C GLY A 138 -7.21 27.88 -6.22
N ASN A 139 -6.01 27.32 -6.02
CA ASN A 139 -5.10 27.01 -7.12
C ASN A 139 -5.46 25.66 -7.74
N GLU A 140 -5.52 25.60 -9.06
CA GLU A 140 -5.80 24.37 -9.81
C GLU A 140 -4.50 23.58 -10.07
N PHE A 141 -4.56 22.27 -9.85
CA PHE A 141 -3.47 21.34 -10.09
C PHE A 141 -3.92 20.22 -11.02
N SER A 142 -3.18 20.02 -12.09
CA SER A 142 -3.32 18.89 -13.00
C SER A 142 -2.46 17.71 -12.53
N PHE A 143 -2.70 16.52 -13.13
CA PHE A 143 -1.85 15.34 -12.92
C PHE A 143 -0.35 15.65 -13.07
N SER A 144 0.04 16.43 -14.09
CA SER A 144 1.45 16.75 -14.37
C SER A 144 2.07 17.74 -13.39
N ASP A 145 1.25 18.50 -12.65
CA ASP A 145 1.76 19.37 -11.57
C ASP A 145 2.10 18.56 -10.32
N VAL A 146 1.42 17.43 -10.11
CA VAL A 146 1.67 16.50 -9.00
C VAL A 146 2.79 15.54 -9.33
N ILE A 147 2.67 14.84 -10.47
CA ILE A 147 3.57 13.77 -10.91
C ILE A 147 4.45 14.28 -12.05
N VAL A 148 5.72 14.56 -11.73
CA VAL A 148 6.70 15.14 -12.66
C VAL A 148 7.48 14.10 -13.45
N SER A 149 7.50 12.84 -12.99
CA SER A 149 8.07 11.71 -13.73
C SER A 149 7.24 10.45 -13.54
N ARG A 150 7.05 9.70 -14.64
CA ARG A 150 6.34 8.42 -14.62
C ARG A 150 7.10 7.38 -15.41
N ARG A 151 7.42 6.27 -14.75
CA ARG A 151 7.97 5.03 -15.30
C ARG A 151 6.98 3.90 -14.99
N LYS A 152 7.26 2.71 -15.54
CA LYS A 152 6.37 1.55 -15.38
C LYS A 152 6.14 1.16 -13.91
N SER A 153 7.19 1.19 -13.09
CA SER A 153 7.17 0.74 -11.70
C SER A 153 7.59 1.84 -10.72
N GLN A 154 7.57 3.10 -11.14
CA GLN A 154 7.91 4.24 -10.30
C GLN A 154 7.25 5.53 -10.81
N VAL A 155 6.78 6.37 -9.89
CA VAL A 155 6.45 7.77 -10.16
C VAL A 155 7.20 8.69 -9.21
N GLU A 156 7.41 9.93 -9.63
CA GLU A 156 8.07 10.98 -8.87
C GLU A 156 7.16 12.19 -8.73
N PHE A 157 6.96 12.65 -7.50
CA PHE A 157 6.23 13.87 -7.16
C PHE A 157 7.12 15.10 -7.39
N TRP A 158 6.49 16.27 -7.57
CA TRP A 158 7.19 17.55 -7.70
C TRP A 158 8.15 17.87 -6.53
N ASN A 159 7.89 17.33 -5.34
CA ASN A 159 8.72 17.51 -4.14
C ASN A 159 9.83 16.46 -3.98
N GLY A 160 10.06 15.62 -4.99
CA GLY A 160 11.09 14.59 -4.98
C GLY A 160 10.68 13.26 -4.33
N THR A 161 9.46 13.14 -3.79
CA THR A 161 8.95 11.85 -3.29
C THR A 161 8.86 10.86 -4.44
N LYS A 162 9.41 9.65 -4.28
CA LYS A 162 9.32 8.60 -5.30
C LYS A 162 8.53 7.41 -4.80
N VAL A 163 7.44 7.09 -5.49
CA VAL A 163 6.60 5.92 -5.17
C VAL A 163 6.92 4.82 -6.17
N SER A 164 7.44 3.69 -5.68
CA SER A 164 7.89 2.57 -6.52
C SER A 164 7.21 1.27 -6.11
N THR A 165 6.93 0.41 -7.10
CA THR A 165 6.31 -0.90 -6.89
C THR A 165 7.32 -2.03 -6.98
N TYR A 166 7.16 -3.03 -6.13
CA TYR A 166 8.00 -4.22 -6.09
C TYR A 166 7.15 -5.47 -5.95
N SER A 167 7.48 -6.52 -6.70
CA SER A 167 6.97 -7.86 -6.38
C SER A 167 7.52 -8.34 -5.04
N ALA A 168 6.76 -9.17 -4.31
CA ALA A 168 7.18 -9.79 -3.05
C ALA A 168 8.24 -10.90 -3.23
N ARG A 169 9.37 -10.57 -3.84
CA ARG A 169 10.53 -11.44 -4.04
C ARG A 169 11.71 -10.86 -3.27
N PRO A 170 12.35 -11.60 -2.35
CA PRO A 170 13.37 -11.06 -1.45
C PRO A 170 14.51 -10.30 -2.15
N GLU A 171 14.89 -10.72 -3.36
CA GLU A 171 15.96 -10.11 -4.15
C GLU A 171 15.62 -8.70 -4.62
N SER A 172 14.33 -8.43 -4.89
CA SER A 172 13.86 -7.12 -5.37
C SER A 172 13.78 -6.07 -4.25
N LEU A 173 13.87 -6.47 -2.99
CA LEU A 173 13.50 -5.64 -1.82
C LEU A 173 14.70 -5.07 -1.06
N ARG A 174 15.94 -5.46 -1.40
CA ARG A 174 17.18 -5.10 -0.68
C ARG A 174 17.97 -3.94 -1.29
N GLY A 175 17.36 -3.17 -2.19
CA GLY A 175 18.05 -2.16 -3.01
C GLY A 175 17.68 -0.69 -2.73
N PRO A 176 16.43 -0.35 -2.39
CA PRO A 176 16.06 1.05 -2.18
C PRO A 176 16.75 1.66 -0.97
N GLU A 177 17.32 2.85 -1.16
CA GLU A 177 17.86 3.69 -0.08
C GLU A 177 16.81 4.72 0.34
N ASP A 178 16.95 5.31 1.53
CA ASP A 178 16.11 6.44 1.99
C ASP A 178 14.59 6.19 1.89
N VAL A 179 14.14 5.05 2.44
CA VAL A 179 12.74 4.62 2.39
C VAL A 179 12.00 5.10 3.63
N VAL A 180 11.02 6.00 3.45
CA VAL A 180 10.17 6.55 4.52
C VAL A 180 8.88 5.76 4.72
N CYS A 181 8.51 4.91 3.74
CA CYS A 181 7.30 4.10 3.82
C CYS A 181 7.45 2.77 3.09
N VAL A 182 7.13 1.68 3.78
CA VAL A 182 6.92 0.36 3.18
C VAL A 182 5.44 0.00 3.37
N TYR A 183 4.77 -0.29 2.26
CA TYR A 183 3.40 -0.81 2.25
C TYR A 183 3.36 -2.20 1.63
N ILE A 184 2.94 -3.21 2.40
CA ILE A 184 2.77 -4.59 1.94
C ILE A 184 1.28 -4.91 1.86
N SER A 185 0.79 -5.20 0.66
CA SER A 185 -0.61 -5.58 0.41
C SER A 185 -0.75 -7.08 0.19
N GLU A 186 -1.85 -7.65 0.71
CA GLU A 186 -2.17 -9.08 0.68
C GLU A 186 -1.02 -9.95 1.24
N ALA A 187 -0.44 -9.50 2.36
CA ALA A 187 0.76 -10.05 2.96
C ALA A 187 0.68 -11.56 3.29
N ALA A 188 -0.48 -12.09 3.67
CA ALA A 188 -0.67 -13.52 3.97
C ALA A 188 -0.77 -14.41 2.72
N HIS A 189 -0.84 -13.82 1.52
CA HIS A 189 -1.00 -14.51 0.24
C HIS A 189 0.26 -14.48 -0.63
N ILE A 190 1.40 -14.17 -0.02
CA ILE A 190 2.71 -14.29 -0.66
C ILE A 190 3.02 -15.78 -0.82
N ASN A 191 3.14 -16.25 -2.06
CA ASN A 191 3.24 -17.67 -2.40
C ASN A 191 4.70 -18.13 -2.39
N LEU A 192 5.37 -17.94 -1.26
CA LEU A 192 6.72 -18.44 -1.02
C LEU A 192 6.67 -19.58 0.01
N VAL A 193 7.59 -20.53 -0.14
CA VAL A 193 7.78 -21.61 0.84
C VAL A 193 8.20 -21.04 2.20
N ASP A 194 8.98 -19.96 2.18
CA ASP A 194 9.43 -19.21 3.34
C ASP A 194 9.22 -17.71 3.07
N ASP A 195 8.07 -17.20 3.51
CA ASP A 195 7.68 -15.80 3.36
C ASP A 195 8.39 -14.86 4.35
N SER A 196 9.02 -15.40 5.41
CA SER A 196 9.83 -14.63 6.35
C SER A 196 10.98 -13.89 5.65
N LYS A 197 11.48 -14.43 4.54
CA LYS A 197 12.52 -13.79 3.71
C LYS A 197 12.08 -12.47 3.11
N VAL A 198 10.78 -12.29 2.84
CA VAL A 198 10.24 -11.02 2.35
C VAL A 198 10.26 -9.99 3.47
N TYR A 199 9.72 -10.35 4.63
CA TYR A 199 9.73 -9.48 5.81
C TYR A 199 11.16 -9.09 6.22
N ASN A 200 12.07 -10.06 6.33
CA ASN A 200 13.46 -9.85 6.70
C ASN A 200 14.24 -9.01 5.67
N ALA A 201 13.83 -9.00 4.41
CA ALA A 201 14.40 -8.13 3.39
C ALA A 201 13.84 -6.70 3.46
N LEU A 202 12.57 -6.54 3.84
CA LEU A 202 11.88 -5.24 3.86
C LEU A 202 12.13 -4.46 5.13
N HIS A 203 12.06 -5.13 6.28
CA HIS A 203 12.14 -4.52 7.60
C HIS A 203 13.33 -3.54 7.78
N PRO A 204 14.55 -3.84 7.27
CA PRO A 204 15.68 -2.93 7.39
C PRO A 204 15.58 -1.64 6.55
N ASN A 205 14.73 -1.57 5.50
CA ASN A 205 14.69 -0.43 4.59
C ASN A 205 14.28 0.88 5.29
N VAL A 206 13.48 0.79 6.36
CA VAL A 206 12.98 1.95 7.11
C VAL A 206 13.88 2.33 8.30
N ALA A 207 15.00 1.63 8.52
CA ALA A 207 15.77 1.74 9.76
C ALA A 207 16.42 3.12 10.00
N ASN A 208 16.63 3.91 8.94
CA ASN A 208 17.30 5.22 9.04
C ASN A 208 16.35 6.37 9.39
N ILE A 209 15.03 6.13 9.41
CA ILE A 209 14.01 7.15 9.65
C ILE A 209 13.14 6.70 10.81
N SER A 210 13.20 7.43 11.93
CA SER A 210 12.57 7.02 13.19
C SER A 210 11.04 6.92 13.14
N ASP A 211 10.42 7.74 12.30
CA ASP A 211 8.98 7.84 12.10
C ASP A 211 8.57 7.34 10.71
N ALA A 212 9.35 6.42 10.12
CA ALA A 212 8.98 5.79 8.86
C ALA A 212 7.78 4.84 9.03
N ASP A 213 6.90 4.85 8.03
CA ASP A 213 5.71 4.01 8.07
C ASP A 213 6.02 2.60 7.58
N PHE A 214 5.49 1.62 8.30
CA PHE A 214 5.49 0.23 7.88
C PHE A 214 4.05 -0.29 7.96
N ILE A 215 3.40 -0.30 6.82
CA ILE A 215 1.98 -0.61 6.67
C ILE A 215 1.85 -2.02 6.10
N ILE A 216 1.18 -2.91 6.82
CA ILE A 216 0.92 -4.28 6.38
C ILE A 216 -0.59 -4.48 6.38
N GLU A 217 -1.16 -4.96 5.28
CA GLU A 217 -2.56 -5.37 5.23
C GLU A 217 -2.72 -6.72 4.54
N SER A 218 -3.66 -7.52 5.03
CA SER A 218 -4.06 -8.75 4.36
C SER A 218 -5.41 -9.24 4.86
N THR A 219 -6.06 -10.10 4.07
CA THR A 219 -6.94 -11.10 4.69
C THR A 219 -6.11 -12.23 5.29
N PRO A 220 -6.60 -12.94 6.32
CA PRO A 220 -5.88 -14.06 6.90
C PRO A 220 -5.78 -15.24 5.89
N ASN A 221 -4.78 -16.10 6.08
CA ASN A 221 -4.53 -17.29 5.25
C ASN A 221 -4.06 -18.47 6.11
N GLY A 222 -4.89 -18.76 7.11
CA GLY A 222 -4.63 -19.68 8.21
C GLY A 222 -3.52 -19.29 9.16
N LYS A 223 -3.20 -20.20 10.09
CA LYS A 223 -2.24 -19.98 11.19
C LYS A 223 -0.78 -20.17 10.74
N ARG A 224 -0.33 -19.41 9.73
CA ARG A 224 1.03 -19.54 9.15
C ARG A 224 1.57 -18.24 8.56
N GLY A 225 2.88 -18.20 8.35
CA GLY A 225 3.57 -17.11 7.66
C GLY A 225 3.74 -15.87 8.52
N PHE A 226 4.60 -14.94 8.07
CA PHE A 226 4.97 -13.77 8.88
C PHE A 226 3.76 -12.89 9.24
N PHE A 227 2.73 -12.82 8.39
CA PHE A 227 1.53 -12.03 8.68
C PHE A 227 0.80 -12.52 9.93
N TRP A 228 0.56 -13.84 10.03
CA TRP A 228 -0.05 -14.44 11.22
C TRP A 228 0.83 -14.27 12.46
N GLU A 229 2.15 -14.47 12.32
CA GLU A 229 3.09 -14.32 13.43
C GLU A 229 3.10 -12.88 13.98
N LEU A 230 3.20 -11.88 13.10
CA LEU A 230 3.16 -10.47 13.49
C LEU A 230 1.79 -10.08 14.07
N PHE A 231 0.70 -10.62 13.55
CA PHE A 231 -0.62 -10.27 14.07
C PHE A 231 -0.91 -10.91 15.44
N THR A 232 -0.44 -12.14 15.70
CA THR A 232 -0.79 -12.88 16.90
C THR A 232 0.19 -12.72 18.06
N ARG A 233 1.47 -12.42 17.80
CA ARG A 233 2.50 -12.27 18.85
C ARG A 233 2.69 -10.82 19.25
N ASP A 234 3.12 -10.57 20.47
CA ASP A 234 3.51 -9.22 20.87
C ASP A 234 4.73 -8.74 20.08
N ASN A 235 4.67 -7.51 19.57
CA ASN A 235 5.71 -6.86 18.79
C ASN A 235 5.39 -5.37 18.63
N GLU A 236 6.19 -4.67 17.84
CA GLU A 236 6.11 -3.22 17.66
C GLU A 236 4.95 -2.71 16.77
N TYR A 237 4.22 -3.60 16.08
CA TYR A 237 3.13 -3.17 15.21
C TYR A 237 1.86 -2.90 16.01
N PHE A 238 1.24 -1.75 15.75
CA PHE A 238 -0.14 -1.52 16.14
C PHE A 238 -1.08 -2.38 15.29
N LYS A 239 -1.94 -3.13 15.98
CA LYS A 239 -2.80 -4.15 15.36
C LYS A 239 -4.21 -3.63 15.20
N LEU A 240 -4.69 -3.60 13.96
CA LEU A 240 -6.09 -3.33 13.64
C LEU A 240 -6.75 -4.58 13.07
N GLU A 241 -8.00 -4.80 13.46
CA GLU A 241 -8.86 -5.83 12.88
C GLU A 241 -10.15 -5.21 12.36
N GLN A 242 -10.49 -5.48 11.10
CA GLN A 242 -11.67 -4.92 10.45
C GLN A 242 -12.39 -6.00 9.64
N SER A 243 -13.43 -6.58 10.23
CA SER A 243 -14.25 -7.61 9.58
C SER A 243 -15.22 -6.99 8.56
N TYR A 244 -16.04 -7.80 7.89
CA TYR A 244 -16.97 -7.32 6.86
C TYR A 244 -17.99 -6.30 7.40
N ASP A 245 -18.29 -6.38 8.70
CA ASP A 245 -19.29 -5.59 9.42
C ASP A 245 -19.07 -4.08 9.29
N VAL A 246 -17.82 -3.62 9.31
CA VAL A 246 -17.46 -2.19 9.20
C VAL A 246 -17.96 -1.55 7.90
N SER A 247 -18.15 -2.36 6.86
CA SER A 247 -18.57 -1.95 5.52
C SER A 247 -19.96 -2.45 5.10
N LEU A 248 -20.67 -3.15 6.01
CA LEU A 248 -21.96 -3.78 5.74
C LEU A 248 -23.04 -2.72 5.45
N GLY A 249 -23.75 -2.89 4.34
CA GLY A 249 -24.73 -1.93 3.84
C GLY A 249 -24.13 -0.69 3.19
N LYS A 250 -22.79 -0.57 3.15
CA LYS A 250 -22.08 0.55 2.52
C LYS A 250 -21.38 0.08 1.24
N LEU A 251 -20.31 -0.71 1.39
CA LEU A 251 -19.59 -1.31 0.27
C LEU A 251 -20.08 -2.74 -0.02
N ILE A 252 -20.39 -3.48 1.03
CA ILE A 252 -20.83 -4.87 0.94
C ILE A 252 -22.31 -4.96 1.29
N SER A 253 -23.13 -5.55 0.41
CA SER A 253 -24.56 -5.69 0.68
C SER A 253 -24.84 -6.81 1.68
N LYS A 254 -25.89 -6.64 2.51
CA LYS A 254 -26.37 -7.71 3.41
C LYS A 254 -26.70 -8.99 2.65
N LYS A 255 -27.34 -8.86 1.48
CA LYS A 255 -27.71 -10.01 0.63
C LYS A 255 -26.47 -10.82 0.19
N PHE A 256 -25.39 -10.14 -0.15
CA PHE A 256 -24.13 -10.78 -0.53
C PHE A 256 -23.51 -11.56 0.64
N ILE A 257 -23.43 -10.95 1.82
CA ILE A 257 -22.91 -11.64 3.01
C ILE A 257 -23.77 -12.86 3.37
N GLU A 258 -25.10 -12.74 3.31
CA GLU A 258 -25.99 -13.88 3.60
C GLU A 258 -25.91 -14.99 2.54
N SER A 259 -25.51 -14.69 1.30
CA SER A 259 -25.19 -15.73 0.32
C SER A 259 -23.84 -16.38 0.58
N GLU A 260 -22.82 -15.59 0.96
CA GLU A 260 -21.46 -16.09 1.22
C GLU A 260 -21.42 -16.98 2.47
N LYS A 261 -22.19 -16.66 3.53
CA LYS A 261 -22.35 -17.53 4.70
C LYS A 261 -22.88 -18.94 4.36
N LYS A 262 -23.63 -19.07 3.25
CA LYS A 262 -24.21 -20.33 2.79
C LYS A 262 -23.35 -21.02 1.74
N ASN A 263 -22.26 -20.39 1.30
CA ASN A 263 -21.42 -20.91 0.26
C ASN A 263 -20.45 -21.95 0.85
N PRO A 264 -20.59 -23.25 0.51
CA PRO A 264 -19.77 -24.31 1.11
C PRO A 264 -18.33 -24.34 0.58
N THR A 265 -18.01 -23.54 -0.44
CA THR A 265 -16.69 -23.54 -1.10
C THR A 265 -15.70 -22.54 -0.51
N ILE A 266 -16.18 -21.65 0.36
CA ILE A 266 -15.36 -20.62 0.98
C ILE A 266 -15.32 -20.81 2.49
N ASP A 267 -14.22 -20.38 3.09
CA ASP A 267 -14.14 -20.20 4.52
C ASP A 267 -14.64 -18.79 4.85
N PHE A 268 -15.92 -18.66 5.21
CA PHE A 268 -16.53 -17.38 5.51
C PHE A 268 -15.81 -16.65 6.67
N GLU A 269 -15.38 -17.41 7.67
CA GLU A 269 -14.70 -16.86 8.84
C GLU A 269 -13.34 -16.26 8.44
N GLN A 270 -12.59 -16.94 7.58
CA GLN A 270 -11.33 -16.41 7.05
C GLN A 270 -11.52 -15.22 6.11
N GLU A 271 -12.46 -15.32 5.16
CA GLU A 271 -12.58 -14.34 4.08
C GLU A 271 -13.28 -13.04 4.51
N TYR A 272 -14.19 -13.12 5.49
CA TYR A 272 -15.05 -12.00 5.88
C TYR A 272 -14.99 -11.67 7.38
N CYS A 273 -14.75 -12.64 8.27
CA CYS A 273 -14.67 -12.38 9.72
C CYS A 273 -13.26 -12.07 10.21
N SER A 274 -12.26 -12.01 9.32
CA SER A 274 -10.85 -11.81 9.68
C SER A 274 -10.28 -12.92 10.57
N ALA A 275 -10.83 -14.13 10.55
CA ALA A 275 -10.38 -15.22 11.40
C ALA A 275 -9.18 -15.99 10.79
N PHE A 276 -8.18 -16.32 11.61
CA PHE A 276 -7.11 -17.25 11.23
C PHE A 276 -7.54 -18.70 11.45
N THR A 277 -8.23 -19.27 10.46
CA THR A 277 -8.75 -20.64 10.52
C THR A 277 -7.70 -21.70 10.19
N SER A 278 -7.90 -22.95 10.61
CA SER A 278 -7.15 -24.06 10.02
C SER A 278 -7.64 -24.26 8.59
N SER A 279 -6.75 -24.26 7.60
CA SER A 279 -7.16 -24.28 6.19
C SER A 279 -8.21 -25.36 5.88
N LEU A 280 -9.19 -25.05 5.03
CA LEU A 280 -10.12 -26.06 4.47
C LEU A 280 -9.38 -27.23 3.78
N ASN A 281 -8.13 -27.00 3.35
CA ASN A 281 -7.23 -27.99 2.76
C ASN A 281 -6.37 -28.75 3.79
N SER A 282 -6.56 -28.51 5.09
CA SER A 282 -5.88 -29.26 6.13
C SER A 282 -6.38 -30.69 6.06
N VAL A 283 -5.50 -31.62 5.73
CA VAL A 283 -5.83 -33.06 5.67
C VAL A 283 -6.29 -33.57 7.04
N PHE A 284 -5.87 -32.90 8.11
CA PHE A 284 -6.25 -33.19 9.48
C PHE A 284 -7.01 -32.01 10.06
N LYS A 285 -8.15 -32.26 10.68
CA LYS A 285 -8.83 -31.24 11.49
C LYS A 285 -8.08 -31.08 12.82
N GLU A 286 -8.27 -29.95 13.49
CA GLU A 286 -7.67 -29.69 14.80
C GLU A 286 -8.09 -30.76 15.84
N GLU A 287 -9.30 -31.32 15.70
CA GLU A 287 -9.81 -32.46 16.48
C GLU A 287 -9.12 -33.81 16.18
N ASP A 288 -8.51 -33.96 15.01
CA ASP A 288 -7.81 -35.18 14.58
C ASP A 288 -6.34 -35.19 15.07
N VAL A 289 -5.81 -34.04 15.47
CA VAL A 289 -4.43 -33.90 15.95
C VAL A 289 -4.41 -34.13 17.46
N ARG A 290 -3.94 -35.31 17.87
CA ARG A 290 -3.66 -35.60 19.29
C ARG A 290 -2.20 -35.33 19.59
N PHE A 291 -1.94 -34.36 20.46
CA PHE A 291 -0.62 -34.22 21.06
C PHE A 291 -0.41 -35.39 22.03
N VAL A 292 0.57 -36.24 21.74
CA VAL A 292 1.03 -37.28 22.65
C VAL A 292 2.36 -36.79 23.20
N GLU A 293 2.40 -36.41 24.48
CA GLU A 293 3.68 -36.22 25.16
C GLU A 293 4.43 -37.55 25.13
N LYS A 294 5.51 -37.61 24.36
CA LYS A 294 6.44 -38.74 24.41
C LYS A 294 7.34 -38.51 25.61
N GLU A 295 7.20 -39.33 26.66
CA GLU A 295 8.21 -39.37 27.72
C GLU A 295 9.54 -39.80 27.10
N ILE A 296 10.52 -38.90 27.12
CA ILE A 296 11.88 -39.18 26.67
C ILE A 296 12.57 -39.97 27.79
N ASN A 297 12.46 -41.29 27.71
CA ASN A 297 12.98 -42.20 28.71
C ASN A 297 14.38 -42.74 28.35
N ARG A 298 14.84 -42.51 27.11
CA ARG A 298 16.18 -42.89 26.64
C ARG A 298 16.80 -41.82 25.74
N TYR A 299 18.13 -41.81 25.71
CA TYR A 299 18.90 -40.89 24.87
C TYR A 299 18.61 -41.08 23.37
N ASP A 300 18.25 -42.29 22.96
CA ASP A 300 17.89 -42.63 21.57
C ASP A 300 16.48 -42.14 21.17
N ASP A 301 15.70 -41.56 22.10
CA ASP A 301 14.39 -40.96 21.79
C ASP A 301 14.49 -39.49 21.33
N LEU A 302 15.71 -38.94 21.28
CA LEU A 302 16.06 -37.60 20.84
C LEU A 302 16.50 -37.62 19.36
N ASP A 303 15.60 -37.95 18.44
CA ASP A 303 15.77 -37.73 16.99
C ASP A 303 14.66 -36.82 16.46
#